data_AF-U2PPS7-F1
#
_entry.id   AF-U2PPS7-F1
#
_cell.length_a   1.000
_cell.length_b   1.000
_cell.length_c   1.000
_cell.angle_alpha   90.00
_cell.angle_beta   90.00
_cell.angle_gamma   90.00
#
_symmetry.space_group_name_H-M   'P 1'
#
loop_
_entity.id
_entity.type
_entity.pdbx_description
1 polymer ?
#
loop_
_entity_poly.entity_id
_entity_poly.type
_entity_poly.pdbx_seq_one_letter_code
_entity_poly.pdbx_strand_id
1 'polypeptide(L)'
;MLFIAFLMKVMIAHFDILLWDIFCYVPLCFWKRNVILITIQKGRCSTEMTKTVSIGKQDFASLREQNSFYIDKTDLIRAWWESQDDITLITRPRRFGKTLNMDMLKCFFSNQYADRGDLFEGLSIWTEEKWRGLQGTYPVLFLSFAAVKADQLSEVKKQINMQIARLYEEHRYLLDGNLLSENEKAMYRNVSMYMEDAESSFSINLLCQYLYRYYGKKVIVLLDEYDTPMQEAYVHGYWDTFTSFLRSLFNATFKSNPYLERAVLTGITRVSKQSIFSDLNNLNVITTTSDEYATYFGFTEQEVFQALEEFGLADKKELVKQWYDGFTFGNHTDIYNPWSITNYLDKKKIGAYWAATSSNTLINSLIQQSATDMKEKMEILLQEKEILVTFDEQIVFEQLQQDKNAIWSLLLASGYLKVLEVEQRGILLEPWYHLKITNLETLGMFTGMFKSWFFAGNSTGGINADSGKTV
;
A
#
# COMPACT_ATOMS: atom_id res chain seq x y z
N MET A 1 -15.51 -55.60 0.70
CA MET A 1 -16.21 -56.24 -0.44
C MET A 1 -16.69 -57.60 0.04
N LEU A 2 -17.97 -57.87 0.21
CA LEU A 2 -19.18 -57.11 -0.07
C LEU A 2 -20.16 -57.48 1.06
N PHE A 3 -20.73 -56.56 1.85
CA PHE A 3 -21.58 -55.45 1.40
C PHE A 3 -22.57 -55.90 0.31
N ILE A 4 -23.21 -57.06 0.51
CA ILE A 4 -24.45 -57.57 -0.14
C ILE A 4 -24.87 -58.82 0.67
N ALA A 5 -25.30 -58.64 1.94
CA ALA A 5 -25.83 -59.77 2.71
C ALA A 5 -26.85 -59.42 3.81
N PHE A 6 -27.26 -58.15 3.95
CA PHE A 6 -28.21 -57.81 5.02
C PHE A 6 -29.37 -56.87 4.66
N LEU A 7 -29.44 -56.32 3.44
CA LEU A 7 -30.54 -55.41 3.06
C LEU A 7 -31.14 -55.71 1.67
N MET A 8 -31.28 -57.00 1.36
CA MET A 8 -32.22 -57.49 0.34
C MET A 8 -32.79 -58.86 0.76
N LYS A 9 -33.69 -58.83 1.76
CA LYS A 9 -34.99 -59.48 1.56
C LYS A 9 -35.77 -58.47 0.71
N VAL A 10 -35.77 -58.53 -0.64
CA VAL A 10 -36.60 -59.45 -1.43
C VAL A 10 -38.02 -59.46 -0.84
N MET A 11 -39.07 -58.94 -1.48
CA MET A 11 -39.21 -58.52 -2.88
C MET A 11 -40.66 -58.03 -3.11
N ILE A 12 -40.85 -57.29 -4.20
CA ILE A 12 -42.10 -57.15 -5.00
C ILE A 12 -43.21 -56.23 -4.48
N ALA A 13 -43.35 -55.06 -5.11
CA ALA A 13 -44.36 -54.80 -6.16
C ALA A 13 -44.28 -53.32 -6.59
N HIS A 14 -43.71 -53.04 -7.76
CA HIS A 14 -44.42 -52.50 -8.95
C HIS A 14 -44.74 -51.00 -8.87
N PHE A 15 -43.93 -50.16 -9.51
CA PHE A 15 -44.06 -49.67 -10.89
C PHE A 15 -44.79 -48.31 -10.93
N ASP A 16 -43.97 -47.26 -10.90
CA ASP A 16 -43.87 -46.22 -11.93
C ASP A 16 -45.11 -45.41 -12.39
N ILE A 17 -44.89 -44.09 -12.36
CA ILE A 17 -45.22 -43.09 -13.40
C ILE A 17 -46.41 -42.11 -13.17
N LEU A 18 -46.06 -40.84 -13.42
CA LEU A 18 -46.81 -39.67 -13.93
C LEU A 18 -47.37 -38.61 -12.95
N LEU A 19 -46.65 -37.48 -12.91
CA LEU A 19 -47.05 -36.14 -13.40
C LEU A 19 -48.55 -35.74 -13.42
N TRP A 20 -48.75 -34.46 -13.07
CA TRP A 20 -49.84 -33.52 -13.45
C TRP A 20 -51.02 -33.31 -12.48
N ASP A 21 -51.04 -32.07 -11.98
CA ASP A 21 -52.15 -31.11 -12.07
C ASP A 21 -53.43 -31.22 -11.22
N ILE A 22 -53.64 -30.11 -10.49
CA ILE A 22 -54.83 -29.23 -10.58
C ILE A 22 -56.11 -29.65 -9.82
N PHE A 23 -56.42 -28.79 -8.84
CA PHE A 23 -57.74 -28.38 -8.32
C PHE A 23 -58.58 -29.34 -7.48
N CYS A 24 -58.98 -28.87 -6.29
CA CYS A 24 -60.37 -28.56 -5.90
C CYS A 24 -60.38 -27.99 -4.45
N TYR A 25 -60.68 -26.71 -4.24
CA TYR A 25 -62.01 -26.13 -3.93
C TYR A 25 -62.69 -26.65 -2.64
N VAL A 26 -62.46 -25.97 -1.49
CA VAL A 26 -63.37 -25.07 -0.69
C VAL A 26 -64.88 -25.42 -0.66
N PRO A 27 -65.72 -25.06 0.36
CA PRO A 27 -65.57 -24.80 1.82
C PRO A 27 -66.64 -25.52 2.70
N LEU A 28 -66.55 -25.43 4.05
CA LEU A 28 -67.75 -25.25 4.90
C LEU A 28 -67.42 -24.75 6.33
N CYS A 29 -68.28 -23.85 6.80
CA CYS A 29 -68.17 -22.99 7.98
C CYS A 29 -68.30 -23.73 9.33
N PHE A 30 -67.72 -23.20 10.42
CA PHE A 30 -68.44 -22.49 11.52
C PHE A 30 -67.54 -22.24 12.77
N TRP A 31 -67.33 -20.95 13.06
CA TRP A 31 -67.31 -20.26 14.38
C TRP A 31 -66.73 -20.94 15.65
N LYS A 32 -65.60 -20.43 16.17
CA LYS A 32 -65.50 -19.53 17.36
C LYS A 32 -64.06 -19.48 17.94
N ARG A 33 -63.64 -18.25 18.26
CA ARG A 33 -62.69 -17.84 19.33
C ARG A 33 -61.23 -18.31 19.23
N ASN A 34 -60.37 -17.39 18.79
CA ASN A 34 -59.19 -16.85 19.50
C ASN A 34 -58.22 -16.29 18.46
N VAL A 35 -58.21 -14.96 18.32
CA VAL A 35 -57.24 -14.27 17.47
C VAL A 35 -55.90 -14.28 18.21
N ILE A 36 -55.04 -15.23 17.87
CA ILE A 36 -53.61 -15.10 18.07
C ILE A 36 -53.11 -14.31 16.85
N LEU A 37 -52.73 -13.05 17.08
CA LEU A 37 -51.96 -12.26 16.12
C LEU A 37 -50.58 -12.91 15.97
N ILE A 38 -50.44 -13.83 15.02
CA ILE A 38 -49.13 -14.21 14.50
C ILE A 38 -48.74 -13.09 13.55
N THR A 39 -48.02 -12.10 14.08
CA THR A 39 -47.24 -11.18 13.26
C THR A 39 -46.19 -12.02 12.54
N ILE A 40 -46.48 -12.44 11.31
CA ILE A 40 -45.45 -12.89 10.38
C ILE A 40 -44.64 -11.64 10.07
N GLN A 41 -43.59 -11.40 10.86
CA GLN A 41 -42.47 -10.62 10.38
C GLN A 41 -42.02 -11.32 9.11
N LYS A 42 -42.37 -10.74 7.95
CA LYS A 42 -41.56 -10.89 6.75
C LYS A 42 -40.18 -10.40 7.17
N GLY A 43 -39.35 -11.33 7.64
CA GLY A 43 -37.92 -11.15 7.62
C GLY A 43 -37.60 -10.76 6.19
N ARG A 44 -37.28 -9.48 5.99
CA ARG A 44 -36.44 -9.09 4.87
C ARG A 44 -35.17 -9.89 5.08
N CYS A 45 -35.09 -11.05 4.45
CA CYS A 45 -33.81 -11.58 4.02
C CYS A 45 -33.36 -10.59 2.94
N SER A 46 -32.79 -9.46 3.36
CA SER A 46 -31.90 -8.71 2.51
C SER A 46 -30.73 -9.65 2.31
N THR A 47 -30.76 -10.39 1.21
CA THR A 47 -29.53 -10.88 0.60
C THR A 47 -28.75 -9.64 0.21
N GLU A 48 -28.06 -9.02 1.17
CA GLU A 48 -26.92 -8.16 0.84
C GLU A 48 -25.97 -9.10 0.12
N MET A 49 -25.94 -8.97 -1.20
CA MET A 49 -24.98 -9.64 -2.05
C MET A 49 -23.61 -9.26 -1.50
N THR A 50 -22.92 -10.25 -0.93
CA THR A 50 -21.58 -10.06 -0.37
C THR A 50 -20.72 -9.41 -1.44
N LYS A 51 -20.12 -8.25 -1.12
CA LYS A 51 -19.39 -7.47 -2.12
C LYS A 51 -18.26 -8.29 -2.71
N THR A 52 -18.00 -8.13 -4.01
CA THR A 52 -16.89 -8.84 -4.66
C THR A 52 -15.56 -8.27 -4.17
N VAL A 53 -14.64 -9.15 -3.76
CA VAL A 53 -13.29 -8.75 -3.36
C VAL A 53 -12.43 -8.55 -4.61
N SER A 54 -12.15 -7.30 -4.96
CA SER A 54 -11.24 -7.00 -6.07
C SER A 54 -9.78 -7.03 -5.59
N ILE A 55 -8.98 -7.94 -6.12
CA ILE A 55 -7.55 -8.04 -5.80
C ILE A 55 -6.74 -7.07 -6.67
N GLY A 56 -5.90 -6.26 -6.04
CA GLY A 56 -4.91 -5.42 -6.74
C GLY A 56 -5.46 -4.16 -7.41
N LYS A 57 -6.72 -3.82 -7.16
CA LYS A 57 -7.33 -2.59 -7.65
C LYS A 57 -6.78 -1.38 -6.89
N GLN A 58 -6.19 -0.43 -7.63
CA GLN A 58 -5.57 0.77 -7.08
C GLN A 58 -6.33 2.05 -7.45
N ASP A 59 -7.31 1.95 -8.35
CA ASP A 59 -8.18 3.05 -8.78
C ASP A 59 -9.41 3.12 -7.86
N PHE A 60 -9.49 4.19 -7.07
CA PHE A 60 -10.53 4.42 -6.08
C PHE A 60 -11.89 4.59 -6.75
N ALA A 61 -11.97 5.39 -7.81
CA ALA A 61 -13.22 5.63 -8.53
C ALA A 61 -13.86 4.32 -9.03
N SER A 62 -13.08 3.50 -9.74
CA SER A 62 -13.51 2.21 -10.24
C SER A 62 -13.95 1.29 -9.11
N LEU A 63 -13.26 1.32 -7.95
CA LEU A 63 -13.56 0.47 -6.81
C LEU A 63 -14.95 0.80 -6.24
N ARG A 64 -15.29 2.10 -6.18
CA ARG A 64 -16.60 2.59 -5.76
C ARG A 64 -17.68 2.29 -6.79
N GLU A 65 -17.43 2.57 -8.07
CA GLU A 65 -18.38 2.35 -9.18
C GLU A 65 -18.76 0.87 -9.34
N GLN A 66 -17.82 -0.05 -9.13
CA GLN A 66 -18.08 -1.49 -9.21
C GLN A 66 -18.64 -2.08 -7.91
N ASN A 67 -18.90 -1.26 -6.89
CA ASN A 67 -19.35 -1.68 -5.55
C ASN A 67 -18.51 -2.84 -4.99
N SER A 68 -17.18 -2.78 -5.20
CA SER A 68 -16.25 -3.80 -4.71
C SER A 68 -16.05 -3.67 -3.20
N PHE A 69 -15.57 -4.73 -2.55
CA PHE A 69 -15.21 -4.70 -1.13
C PHE A 69 -14.19 -3.59 -0.86
N TYR A 70 -14.47 -2.77 0.15
CA TYR A 70 -13.68 -1.60 0.52
C TYR A 70 -13.86 -1.32 2.00
N ILE A 71 -12.74 -1.13 2.70
CA ILE A 71 -12.72 -0.59 4.05
C ILE A 71 -12.48 0.91 3.92
N ASP A 72 -13.38 1.69 4.50
CA ASP A 72 -13.39 3.14 4.39
C ASP A 72 -12.21 3.78 5.12
N LYS A 73 -11.33 4.42 4.35
CA LYS A 73 -10.19 5.22 4.85
C LYS A 73 -10.30 6.70 4.48
N THR A 74 -11.49 7.16 4.08
CA THR A 74 -11.68 8.54 3.61
C THR A 74 -11.46 9.59 4.67
N ASP A 75 -11.51 9.23 5.95
CA ASP A 75 -11.14 10.13 7.05
C ASP A 75 -9.69 10.66 6.97
N LEU A 76 -8.81 9.95 6.25
CA LEU A 76 -7.47 10.43 5.91
C LEU A 76 -7.51 11.82 5.26
N ILE A 77 -8.51 12.08 4.41
CA ILE A 77 -8.69 13.37 3.73
C ILE A 77 -8.88 14.49 4.77
N ARG A 78 -9.76 14.27 5.75
CA ARG A 78 -9.99 15.21 6.85
C ARG A 78 -8.70 15.41 7.65
N ALA A 79 -8.12 14.30 8.13
CA ALA A 79 -6.96 14.34 9.01
C ALA A 79 -5.78 15.10 8.36
N TRP A 80 -5.51 14.83 7.08
CA TRP A 80 -4.45 15.50 6.33
C TRP A 80 -4.78 16.96 6.01
N TRP A 81 -6.03 17.26 5.67
CA TRP A 81 -6.43 18.64 5.42
C TRP A 81 -6.34 19.51 6.68
N GLU A 82 -6.64 18.94 7.84
CA GLU A 82 -6.61 19.66 9.11
C GLU A 82 -5.21 19.80 9.71
N SER A 83 -4.23 18.95 9.31
CA SER A 83 -2.85 19.09 9.81
C SER A 83 -2.18 20.40 9.38
N GLN A 84 -2.63 20.99 8.27
CA GLN A 84 -2.06 22.21 7.68
C GLN A 84 -0.59 22.08 7.28
N ASP A 85 -0.08 20.84 7.13
CA ASP A 85 1.27 20.60 6.64
C ASP A 85 1.38 20.97 5.15
N ASP A 86 2.43 21.73 4.79
CA ASP A 86 2.72 22.04 3.39
C ASP A 86 3.15 20.79 2.61
N ILE A 87 3.98 19.94 3.23
CA ILE A 87 4.47 18.71 2.61
C ILE A 87 4.47 17.59 3.65
N THR A 88 3.79 16.49 3.33
CA THR A 88 3.77 15.28 4.16
C THR A 88 4.40 14.12 3.39
N LEU A 89 5.43 13.50 3.96
CA LEU A 89 5.95 12.22 3.49
C LEU A 89 5.43 11.10 4.40
N ILE A 90 4.69 10.16 3.83
CA ILE A 90 4.14 9.00 4.53
C ILE A 90 4.87 7.73 4.10
N THR A 91 5.58 7.10 5.03
CA THR A 91 6.24 5.82 4.78
C THR A 91 5.44 4.68 5.41
N ARG A 92 5.10 3.68 4.58
CA ARG A 92 4.43 2.45 5.03
C ARG A 92 4.96 1.26 4.22
N PRO A 93 4.87 0.03 4.74
CA PRO A 93 5.33 -1.14 3.99
C PRO A 93 4.62 -1.33 2.65
N ARG A 94 5.16 -2.21 1.81
CA ARG A 94 4.55 -2.54 0.50
C ARG A 94 3.12 -3.05 0.69
N ARG A 95 2.24 -2.72 -0.26
CA ARG A 95 0.84 -3.17 -0.28
C ARG A 95 -0.03 -2.74 0.92
N PHE A 96 0.33 -1.65 1.61
CA PHE A 96 -0.47 -1.06 2.71
C PHE A 96 -1.56 -0.07 2.27
N GLY A 97 -1.93 -0.07 0.99
CA GLY A 97 -2.97 0.84 0.47
C GLY A 97 -2.50 2.24 0.10
N LYS A 98 -1.17 2.50 0.07
CA LYS A 98 -0.60 3.81 -0.28
C LYS A 98 -1.14 4.37 -1.59
N THR A 99 -0.96 3.66 -2.70
CA THR A 99 -1.44 4.09 -4.03
C THR A 99 -2.94 4.31 -4.07
N LEU A 100 -3.74 3.44 -3.42
CA LEU A 100 -5.20 3.59 -3.37
C LEU A 100 -5.60 4.86 -2.60
N ASN A 101 -4.93 5.15 -1.49
CA ASN A 101 -5.16 6.37 -0.73
C ASN A 101 -4.72 7.63 -1.51
N MET A 102 -3.62 7.55 -2.27
CA MET A 102 -3.18 8.63 -3.15
C MET A 102 -4.21 8.90 -4.26
N ASP A 103 -4.75 7.85 -4.89
CA ASP A 103 -5.80 7.99 -5.90
C ASP A 103 -7.12 8.48 -5.29
N MET A 104 -7.45 8.08 -4.06
CA MET A 104 -8.58 8.63 -3.30
C MET A 104 -8.42 10.13 -3.04
N LEU A 105 -7.23 10.59 -2.61
CA LEU A 105 -6.93 12.02 -2.45
C LEU A 105 -7.08 12.77 -3.78
N LYS A 106 -6.56 12.20 -4.88
CA LYS A 106 -6.75 12.74 -6.23
C LYS A 106 -8.23 12.87 -6.59
N CYS A 107 -9.01 11.81 -6.43
CA CYS A 107 -10.46 11.79 -6.70
C CYS A 107 -11.22 12.80 -5.83
N PHE A 108 -10.76 13.03 -4.59
CA PHE A 108 -11.42 13.97 -3.70
C PHE A 108 -11.11 15.42 -4.05
N PHE A 109 -9.84 15.79 -4.30
CA PHE A 109 -9.47 17.19 -4.46
C PHE A 109 -9.54 17.69 -5.91
N SER A 110 -9.27 16.83 -6.89
CA SER A 110 -9.02 17.24 -8.28
C SER A 110 -10.23 17.85 -8.97
N ASN A 111 -10.05 18.99 -9.64
CA ASN A 111 -11.08 19.61 -10.49
C ASN A 111 -11.62 18.66 -11.59
N GLN A 112 -10.85 17.65 -11.99
CA GLN A 112 -11.32 16.61 -12.92
C GLN A 112 -12.49 15.78 -12.36
N TYR A 113 -12.70 15.82 -11.04
CA TYR A 113 -13.74 15.09 -10.31
C TYR A 113 -14.78 16.02 -9.65
N ALA A 114 -14.89 17.28 -10.07
CA ALA A 114 -15.82 18.27 -9.46
C ALA A 114 -17.28 17.80 -9.32
N ASP A 115 -17.77 16.97 -10.25
CA ASP A 115 -19.13 16.44 -10.23
C ASP A 115 -19.20 14.98 -9.76
N ARG A 116 -18.14 14.49 -9.10
CA ARG A 116 -18.00 13.08 -8.68
C ARG A 116 -18.16 12.86 -7.18
N GLY A 117 -19.04 13.64 -6.55
CA GLY A 117 -19.42 13.44 -5.14
C GLY A 117 -20.01 12.06 -4.86
N ASP A 118 -20.59 11.40 -5.88
CA ASP A 118 -21.12 10.03 -5.83
C ASP A 118 -20.08 9.01 -5.32
N LEU A 119 -18.79 9.23 -5.61
CA LEU A 119 -17.70 8.35 -5.17
C LEU A 119 -17.57 8.29 -3.64
N PHE A 120 -17.96 9.36 -2.95
CA PHE A 120 -17.79 9.51 -1.51
C PHE A 120 -19.07 9.29 -0.71
N GLU A 121 -20.23 9.15 -1.38
CA GLU A 121 -21.49 8.89 -0.70
C GLU A 121 -21.43 7.61 0.16
N GLY A 122 -21.90 7.72 1.40
CA GLY A 122 -21.87 6.64 2.38
C GLY A 122 -20.50 6.40 3.04
N LEU A 123 -19.50 7.24 2.78
CA LEU A 123 -18.18 7.20 3.43
C LEU A 123 -18.04 8.28 4.51
N SER A 124 -17.07 8.11 5.42
CA SER A 124 -16.89 8.93 6.61
C SER A 124 -16.65 10.41 6.28
N ILE A 125 -15.88 10.69 5.23
CA ILE A 125 -15.59 12.07 4.78
C ILE A 125 -16.85 12.80 4.31
N TRP A 126 -17.86 12.07 3.83
CA TRP A 126 -19.06 12.66 3.20
C TRP A 126 -20.17 13.01 4.20
N THR A 127 -19.95 12.74 5.48
CA THR A 127 -20.93 12.97 6.55
C THR A 127 -21.18 14.47 6.79
N GLU A 128 -20.14 15.29 6.79
CA GLU A 128 -20.22 16.74 7.06
C GLU A 128 -20.20 17.59 5.79
N GLU A 129 -20.98 18.68 5.77
CA GLU A 129 -21.11 19.58 4.62
C GLU A 129 -19.82 20.32 4.26
N LYS A 130 -19.01 20.65 5.27
CA LYS A 130 -17.70 21.29 5.10
C LYS A 130 -16.82 20.54 4.10
N TRP A 131 -16.77 19.21 4.19
CA TRP A 131 -15.94 18.37 3.33
C TRP A 131 -16.51 18.25 1.92
N ARG A 132 -17.85 18.16 1.80
CA ARG A 132 -18.53 18.13 0.50
C ARG A 132 -18.22 19.37 -0.33
N GLY A 133 -18.19 20.55 0.29
CA GLY A 133 -17.84 21.81 -0.39
C GLY A 133 -16.37 21.91 -0.85
N LEU A 134 -15.49 21.04 -0.35
CA LEU A 134 -14.07 20.99 -0.72
C LEU A 134 -13.81 20.07 -1.92
N GLN A 135 -14.72 19.13 -2.18
CA GLN A 135 -14.55 18.08 -3.18
C GLN A 135 -14.45 18.67 -4.59
N GLY A 136 -13.43 18.22 -5.32
CA GLY A 136 -13.14 18.59 -6.70
C GLY A 136 -12.85 20.07 -6.92
N THR A 137 -12.36 20.77 -5.89
CA THR A 137 -12.16 22.22 -5.96
C THR A 137 -10.71 22.65 -6.21
N TYR A 138 -9.75 21.74 -6.30
CA TYR A 138 -8.31 22.05 -6.47
C TYR A 138 -7.71 21.43 -7.73
N PRO A 139 -6.77 22.10 -8.40
CA PRO A 139 -5.92 21.45 -9.38
C PRO A 139 -4.99 20.46 -8.66
N VAL A 140 -4.93 19.22 -9.16
CA VAL A 140 -4.08 18.17 -8.59
C VAL A 140 -3.17 17.60 -9.67
N LEU A 141 -1.87 17.55 -9.38
CA LEU A 141 -0.89 16.79 -10.17
C LEU A 141 -0.55 15.50 -9.45
N PHE A 142 -0.66 14.36 -10.15
CA PHE A 142 -0.35 13.05 -9.59
C PHE A 142 0.75 12.36 -10.40
N LEU A 143 1.87 12.08 -9.75
CA LEU A 143 2.99 11.31 -10.31
C LEU A 143 3.18 10.01 -9.53
N SER A 144 3.62 8.97 -10.23
CA SER A 144 4.06 7.73 -9.59
C SER A 144 5.42 7.32 -10.13
N PHE A 145 6.35 7.05 -9.21
CA PHE A 145 7.68 6.51 -9.53
C PHE A 145 7.75 4.99 -9.39
N ALA A 146 6.62 4.31 -9.21
CA ALA A 146 6.53 2.85 -9.10
C ALA A 146 7.12 2.10 -10.31
N ALA A 147 7.00 2.69 -11.50
CA ALA A 147 7.51 2.16 -12.75
C ALA A 147 8.92 2.68 -13.11
N VAL A 148 9.50 3.57 -12.29
CA VAL A 148 10.82 4.15 -12.56
C VAL A 148 11.88 3.20 -12.02
N LYS A 149 12.23 2.21 -12.86
CA LYS A 149 13.20 1.17 -12.55
C LYS A 149 14.19 1.06 -13.70
N ALA A 150 15.40 1.53 -13.46
CA ALA A 150 16.47 1.50 -14.44
C ALA A 150 17.80 1.19 -13.75
N ASP A 151 18.70 0.54 -14.48
CA ASP A 151 20.06 0.23 -14.04
C ASP A 151 21.07 1.32 -14.42
N GLN A 152 20.65 2.33 -15.18
CA GLN A 152 21.48 3.42 -15.66
C GLN A 152 20.88 4.80 -15.36
N LEU A 153 21.75 5.76 -14.99
CA LEU A 153 21.37 7.14 -14.67
C LEU A 153 20.61 7.85 -15.81
N SER A 154 21.01 7.65 -17.05
CA SER A 154 20.36 8.28 -18.21
C SER A 154 18.92 7.77 -18.40
N GLU A 155 18.69 6.50 -18.11
CA GLU A 155 17.40 5.84 -18.29
C GLU A 155 16.44 6.14 -17.14
N VAL A 156 16.91 6.17 -15.88
CA VAL A 156 16.07 6.60 -14.75
C VAL A 156 15.57 8.04 -14.93
N LYS A 157 16.43 8.94 -15.42
CA LYS A 157 16.07 10.33 -15.74
C LYS A 157 15.04 10.40 -16.86
N LYS A 158 15.22 9.65 -17.95
CA LYS A 158 14.23 9.55 -19.02
C LYS A 158 12.88 9.07 -18.51
N GLN A 159 12.85 8.04 -17.66
CA GLN A 159 11.61 7.51 -17.11
C GLN A 159 10.90 8.54 -16.21
N ILE A 160 11.63 9.33 -15.41
CA ILE A 160 11.05 10.47 -14.67
C ILE A 160 10.52 11.53 -15.64
N ASN A 161 11.30 11.90 -16.65
CA ASN A 161 10.90 12.87 -17.66
C ASN A 161 9.65 12.40 -18.44
N MET A 162 9.47 11.09 -18.67
CA MET A 162 8.23 10.53 -19.24
C MET A 162 7.02 10.75 -18.33
N GLN A 163 7.15 10.58 -17.00
CA GLN A 163 6.06 10.86 -16.08
C GLN A 163 5.66 12.33 -16.10
N ILE A 164 6.65 13.23 -16.16
CA ILE A 164 6.42 14.67 -16.26
C ILE A 164 5.76 15.01 -17.61
N ALA A 165 6.29 14.50 -18.72
CA ALA A 165 5.73 14.74 -20.05
C ALA A 165 4.27 14.25 -20.15
N ARG A 166 3.93 13.14 -19.48
CA ARG A 166 2.55 12.68 -19.35
C ARG A 166 1.65 13.68 -18.64
N LEU A 167 2.11 14.30 -17.54
CA LEU A 167 1.34 15.36 -16.88
C LEU A 167 1.06 16.53 -17.82
N TYR A 168 2.05 16.92 -18.63
CA TYR A 168 1.84 17.96 -19.64
C TYR A 168 0.79 17.50 -20.66
N GLU A 169 0.87 16.29 -21.21
CA GLU A 169 -0.15 15.83 -22.16
C GLU A 169 -1.57 15.80 -21.53
N GLU A 170 -1.71 15.38 -20.27
CA GLU A 170 -2.98 15.40 -19.53
C GLU A 170 -3.57 16.81 -19.37
N HIS A 171 -2.73 17.84 -19.45
CA HIS A 171 -3.10 19.25 -19.28
C HIS A 171 -2.98 20.05 -20.58
N ARG A 172 -2.98 19.38 -21.74
CA ARG A 172 -2.77 20.00 -23.06
C ARG A 172 -3.72 21.16 -23.37
N TYR A 173 -4.92 21.15 -22.79
CA TYR A 173 -5.91 22.23 -22.89
C TYR A 173 -5.38 23.60 -22.41
N LEU A 174 -4.30 23.64 -21.62
CA LEU A 174 -3.63 24.88 -21.22
C LEU A 174 -2.99 25.63 -22.40
N LEU A 175 -2.74 24.94 -23.52
CA LEU A 175 -2.24 25.57 -24.75
C LEU A 175 -3.32 26.35 -25.51
N ASP A 176 -4.59 26.14 -25.16
CA ASP A 176 -5.71 26.77 -25.84
C ASP A 176 -5.87 28.23 -25.39
N GLY A 177 -6.19 29.10 -26.35
CA GLY A 177 -6.38 30.53 -26.09
C GLY A 177 -5.10 31.31 -25.76
N ASN A 178 -5.26 32.30 -24.89
CA ASN A 178 -4.24 33.32 -24.58
C ASN A 178 -3.73 33.25 -23.13
N LEU A 179 -3.99 32.13 -22.42
CA LEU A 179 -3.46 31.93 -21.08
C LEU A 179 -1.93 31.96 -21.12
N LEU A 180 -1.33 31.18 -22.01
CA LEU A 180 0.12 31.09 -22.16
C LEU A 180 0.59 31.99 -23.30
N SER A 181 1.69 32.72 -23.09
CA SER A 181 2.41 33.42 -24.17
C SER A 181 2.99 32.43 -25.16
N GLU A 182 3.36 32.88 -26.37
CA GLU A 182 3.94 31.98 -27.38
C GLU A 182 5.26 31.35 -26.93
N ASN A 183 6.05 32.04 -26.10
CA ASN A 183 7.26 31.48 -25.49
C ASN A 183 6.92 30.38 -24.47
N GLU A 184 5.92 30.60 -23.61
CA GLU A 184 5.46 29.59 -22.65
C GLU A 184 4.86 28.37 -23.37
N LYS A 185 4.11 28.58 -24.45
CA LYS A 185 3.62 27.49 -25.31
C LYS A 185 4.77 26.70 -25.94
N ALA A 186 5.84 27.37 -26.38
CA ALA A 186 7.02 26.71 -26.90
C ALA A 186 7.74 25.88 -25.82
N MET A 187 7.95 26.45 -24.63
CA MET A 187 8.51 25.73 -23.48
C MET A 187 7.66 24.50 -23.11
N TYR A 188 6.34 24.67 -23.05
CA TYR A 188 5.39 23.60 -22.78
C TYR A 188 5.53 22.45 -23.77
N ARG A 189 5.58 22.76 -25.08
CA ARG A 189 5.72 21.76 -26.15
C ARG A 189 7.08 21.05 -26.16
N ASN A 190 8.11 21.65 -25.55
CA ASN A 190 9.45 21.06 -25.46
C ASN A 190 9.61 20.07 -24.30
N VAL A 191 8.66 20.02 -23.36
CA VAL A 191 8.69 19.03 -22.28
C VAL A 191 8.51 17.64 -22.88
N SER A 192 9.54 16.81 -22.73
CA SER A 192 9.59 15.47 -23.30
C SER A 192 10.53 14.58 -22.48
N MET A 193 10.55 13.28 -22.78
CA MET A 193 11.48 12.35 -22.14
C MET A 193 12.97 12.67 -22.38
N TYR A 194 13.28 13.47 -23.40
CA TYR A 194 14.64 13.82 -23.81
C TYR A 194 15.07 15.22 -23.34
N MET A 195 14.27 15.89 -22.51
CA MET A 195 14.65 17.20 -21.96
C MET A 195 15.86 17.08 -21.04
N GLU A 196 16.67 18.14 -21.00
CA GLU A 196 17.85 18.23 -20.14
C GLU A 196 17.44 18.38 -18.65
N ASP A 197 18.40 18.17 -17.75
CA ASP A 197 18.17 18.16 -16.30
C ASP A 197 17.57 19.49 -15.78
N ALA A 198 17.95 20.62 -16.38
CA ALA A 198 17.50 21.94 -15.96
C ALA A 198 16.01 22.15 -16.26
N GLU A 199 15.58 21.85 -17.49
CA GLU A 199 14.18 21.86 -17.91
C GLU A 199 13.35 20.87 -17.09
N SER A 200 13.87 19.66 -16.88
CA SER A 200 13.20 18.64 -16.05
C SER A 200 12.95 19.16 -14.63
N SER A 201 13.98 19.72 -13.99
CA SER A 201 13.91 20.17 -12.60
C SER A 201 12.81 21.22 -12.37
N PHE A 202 12.57 22.12 -13.33
CA PHE A 202 11.58 23.19 -13.19
C PHE A 202 10.20 22.86 -13.79
N SER A 203 10.09 21.78 -14.57
CA SER A 203 8.86 21.45 -15.30
C SER A 203 7.61 21.34 -14.43
N ILE A 204 7.67 20.64 -13.28
CA ILE A 204 6.50 20.50 -12.39
C ILE A 204 6.11 21.86 -11.79
N ASN A 205 7.09 22.70 -11.42
CA ASN A 205 6.86 24.05 -10.93
C ASN A 205 6.16 24.93 -11.99
N LEU A 206 6.64 24.89 -13.24
CA LEU A 206 6.03 25.60 -14.37
C LEU A 206 4.60 25.12 -14.62
N LEU A 207 4.35 23.81 -14.58
CA LEU A 207 3.00 23.30 -14.72
C LEU A 207 2.08 23.77 -13.58
N CYS A 208 2.59 23.85 -12.34
CA CYS A 208 1.84 24.41 -11.22
C CYS A 208 1.47 25.88 -11.46
N GLN A 209 2.41 26.67 -11.99
CA GLN A 209 2.16 28.06 -12.37
C GLN A 209 1.05 28.18 -13.42
N TYR A 210 1.08 27.35 -14.46
CA TYR A 210 0.09 27.38 -15.53
C TYR A 210 -1.30 27.00 -15.01
N LEU A 211 -1.38 25.98 -14.15
CA LEU A 211 -2.63 25.57 -13.51
C LEU A 211 -3.16 26.63 -12.56
N TYR A 212 -2.30 27.29 -11.79
CA TYR A 212 -2.69 28.40 -10.93
C TYR A 212 -3.32 29.54 -11.74
N ARG A 213 -2.72 29.90 -12.89
CA ARG A 213 -3.27 30.94 -13.77
C ARG A 213 -4.61 30.52 -14.38
N TYR A 214 -4.81 29.24 -14.68
CA TYR A 214 -6.05 28.73 -15.28
C TYR A 214 -7.19 28.61 -14.26
N TYR A 215 -6.94 28.00 -13.10
CA TYR A 215 -7.96 27.70 -12.09
C TYR A 215 -8.09 28.77 -11.00
N GLY A 216 -7.12 29.69 -10.86
CA GLY A 216 -7.09 30.69 -9.80
C GLY A 216 -6.80 30.12 -8.40
N LYS A 217 -6.35 28.86 -8.33
CA LYS A 217 -6.03 28.15 -7.09
C LYS A 217 -4.67 27.48 -7.18
N LYS A 218 -3.97 27.44 -6.04
CA LYS A 218 -2.72 26.72 -5.89
C LYS A 218 -2.93 25.21 -6.05
N VAL A 219 -1.87 24.50 -6.39
CA VAL A 219 -1.90 23.11 -6.86
C VAL A 219 -1.52 22.14 -5.75
N ILE A 220 -2.25 21.04 -5.64
CA ILE A 220 -1.86 19.91 -4.79
C ILE A 220 -0.99 18.96 -5.61
N VAL A 221 0.18 18.59 -5.10
CA VAL A 221 1.09 17.64 -5.78
C VAL A 221 1.16 16.34 -5.00
N LEU A 222 0.79 15.25 -5.65
CA LEU A 222 0.79 13.90 -5.10
C LEU A 222 1.88 13.09 -5.81
N LEU A 223 2.84 12.54 -5.06
CA LEU A 223 3.95 11.74 -5.60
C LEU A 223 4.02 10.37 -4.91
N ASP A 224 3.64 9.33 -5.63
CA ASP A 224 3.65 7.96 -5.15
C ASP A 224 4.94 7.21 -5.45
N GLU A 225 5.33 6.31 -4.54
CA GLU A 225 6.54 5.48 -4.57
C GLU A 225 7.83 6.24 -4.91
N TYR A 226 8.02 7.41 -4.28
CA TYR A 226 9.15 8.30 -4.55
C TYR A 226 10.53 7.63 -4.37
N ASP A 227 10.61 6.63 -3.49
CA ASP A 227 11.82 5.94 -3.08
C ASP A 227 12.21 4.77 -4.01
N THR A 228 11.32 4.32 -4.90
CA THR A 228 11.59 3.23 -5.85
C THR A 228 12.85 3.48 -6.69
N PRO A 229 12.99 4.60 -7.43
CA PRO A 229 14.19 4.84 -8.23
C PRO A 229 15.45 5.05 -7.38
N MET A 230 15.30 5.41 -6.10
CA MET A 230 16.42 5.54 -5.17
C MET A 230 16.99 4.16 -4.79
N GLN A 231 16.12 3.17 -4.60
CA GLN A 231 16.55 1.79 -4.36
C GLN A 231 17.36 1.27 -5.55
N GLU A 232 16.91 1.52 -6.78
CA GLU A 232 17.63 1.13 -8.00
C GLU A 232 18.97 1.87 -8.12
N ALA A 233 18.99 3.17 -7.84
CA ALA A 233 20.21 3.97 -7.83
C ALA A 233 21.27 3.46 -6.86
N TYR A 234 20.83 2.99 -5.70
CA TYR A 234 21.72 2.37 -4.70
C TYR A 234 22.24 1.01 -5.19
N VAL A 235 21.35 0.14 -5.68
CA VAL A 235 21.72 -1.22 -6.16
C VAL A 235 22.69 -1.16 -7.34
N HIS A 236 22.51 -0.20 -8.24
CA HIS A 236 23.28 -0.09 -9.47
C HIS A 236 24.42 0.95 -9.42
N GLY A 237 24.65 1.58 -8.27
CA GLY A 237 25.83 2.41 -8.01
C GLY A 237 25.83 3.79 -8.68
N TYR A 238 24.66 4.37 -8.97
CA TYR A 238 24.54 5.73 -9.53
C TYR A 238 23.88 6.73 -8.56
N TRP A 239 23.84 6.40 -7.26
CA TRP A 239 23.23 7.16 -6.18
C TRP A 239 23.57 8.66 -6.14
N ASP A 240 24.85 9.03 -6.05
CA ASP A 240 25.27 10.43 -5.80
C ASP A 240 24.82 11.38 -6.92
N THR A 241 24.96 10.94 -8.16
CA THR A 241 24.56 11.74 -9.33
C THR A 241 23.05 11.84 -9.47
N PHE A 242 22.33 10.76 -9.15
CA PHE A 242 20.87 10.74 -9.19
C PHE A 242 20.22 11.55 -8.06
N THR A 243 20.75 11.48 -6.84
CA THR A 243 20.25 12.29 -5.72
C THR A 243 20.43 13.78 -5.96
N SER A 244 21.49 14.21 -6.65
CA SER A 244 21.66 15.61 -7.07
C SER A 244 20.57 16.07 -8.04
N PHE A 245 20.21 15.23 -9.02
CA PHE A 245 19.10 15.48 -9.94
C PHE A 245 17.76 15.55 -9.19
N LEU A 246 17.43 14.56 -8.36
CA LEU A 246 16.19 14.54 -7.58
C LEU A 246 16.10 15.73 -6.62
N ARG A 247 17.20 16.11 -5.98
CA ARG A 247 17.24 17.28 -5.07
C ARG A 247 16.85 18.56 -5.80
N SER A 248 17.34 18.75 -7.04
CA SER A 248 16.99 19.91 -7.86
C SER A 248 15.51 19.92 -8.22
N LEU A 249 14.98 18.78 -8.69
CA LEU A 249 13.56 18.60 -9.02
C LEU A 249 12.65 18.82 -7.79
N PHE A 250 12.98 18.22 -6.66
CA PHE A 250 12.18 18.29 -5.43
C PHE A 250 12.27 19.68 -4.78
N ASN A 251 13.41 20.35 -4.82
CA ASN A 251 13.54 21.73 -4.36
C ASN A 251 12.63 22.66 -5.19
N ALA A 252 12.72 22.58 -6.52
CA ALA A 252 11.90 23.38 -7.43
C ALA A 252 10.39 23.09 -7.25
N THR A 253 10.01 21.84 -7.00
CA THR A 253 8.61 21.43 -6.89
C THR A 253 8.00 21.74 -5.51
N PHE A 254 8.72 21.42 -4.44
CA PHE A 254 8.15 21.38 -3.09
C PHE A 254 8.61 22.53 -2.18
N LYS A 255 9.80 23.12 -2.42
CA LYS A 255 10.32 24.21 -1.58
C LYS A 255 10.08 25.59 -2.17
N SER A 256 10.52 25.79 -3.41
CA SER A 256 10.58 27.10 -4.07
C SER A 256 9.39 27.35 -4.99
N ASN A 257 8.30 26.59 -4.83
CA ASN A 257 7.10 26.69 -5.65
C ASN A 257 6.02 27.53 -4.95
N PRO A 258 5.84 28.81 -5.33
CA PRO A 258 4.80 29.66 -4.74
C PRO A 258 3.37 29.23 -5.13
N TYR A 259 3.24 28.37 -6.15
CA TYR A 259 1.98 27.88 -6.68
C TYR A 259 1.57 26.53 -6.08
N LEU A 260 2.39 25.95 -5.20
CA LEU A 260 2.05 24.76 -4.43
C LEU A 260 1.09 25.14 -3.30
N GLU A 261 -0.02 24.40 -3.19
CA GLU A 261 -0.92 24.43 -2.05
C GLU A 261 -0.37 23.51 -0.97
N ARG A 262 -0.30 22.20 -1.28
CA ARG A 262 0.23 21.15 -0.42
C ARG A 262 0.75 19.97 -1.23
N ALA A 263 1.55 19.11 -0.60
CA ALA A 263 1.99 17.87 -1.22
C ALA A 263 1.93 16.65 -0.29
N VAL A 264 1.65 15.49 -0.89
CA VAL A 264 1.80 14.19 -0.23
C VAL A 264 2.77 13.35 -1.04
N LEU A 265 3.78 12.82 -0.35
CA LEU A 265 4.70 11.83 -0.88
C LEU A 265 4.45 10.50 -0.18
N THR A 266 4.52 9.40 -0.91
CA THR A 266 4.42 8.06 -0.34
C THR A 266 5.61 7.19 -0.74
N GLY A 267 6.09 6.38 0.21
CA GLY A 267 7.20 5.46 -0.01
C GLY A 267 7.22 4.32 1.01
N ILE A 268 8.23 3.46 0.94
CA ILE A 268 8.49 2.44 1.97
C ILE A 268 9.48 2.98 2.98
N THR A 269 10.55 3.58 2.48
CA THR A 269 11.66 4.05 3.30
C THR A 269 11.75 5.56 3.24
N ARG A 270 12.19 6.15 4.34
CA ARG A 270 12.60 7.54 4.34
C ARG A 270 14.08 7.60 3.99
N VAL A 271 14.41 8.12 2.81
CA VAL A 271 15.80 8.46 2.51
C VAL A 271 16.24 9.70 3.30
N SER A 272 17.40 9.61 3.95
CA SER A 272 17.97 10.62 4.85
C SER A 272 17.84 12.06 4.37
N LYS A 273 17.57 12.96 5.33
CA LYS A 273 17.60 14.41 5.15
C LYS A 273 18.92 14.89 4.55
N GLN A 274 20.05 14.22 4.71
CA GLN A 274 21.31 14.71 4.13
C GLN A 274 21.44 14.51 2.60
N SER A 275 20.58 13.68 1.98
CA SER A 275 20.73 13.30 0.56
C SER A 275 19.87 14.13 -0.41
N ILE A 276 18.54 14.01 -0.33
CA ILE A 276 17.57 14.64 -1.25
C ILE A 276 16.69 15.69 -0.57
N PHE A 277 16.48 15.57 0.74
CA PHE A 277 15.62 16.46 1.52
C PHE A 277 16.41 17.49 2.34
N SER A 278 17.71 17.64 2.07
CA SER A 278 18.59 18.53 2.85
C SER A 278 18.15 19.97 2.73
N ASP A 279 17.67 20.33 1.55
CA ASP A 279 17.08 21.63 1.30
C ASP A 279 15.60 21.71 1.72
N LEU A 280 14.90 20.60 1.94
CA LEU A 280 13.47 20.57 2.28
C LEU A 280 13.26 20.62 3.79
N ASN A 281 13.32 21.83 4.34
CA ASN A 281 13.13 22.09 5.78
C ASN A 281 11.66 22.15 6.23
N ASN A 282 10.70 22.07 5.31
CA ASN A 282 9.25 22.11 5.54
C ASN A 282 8.55 20.75 5.40
N LEU A 283 9.31 19.65 5.42
CA LEU A 283 8.79 18.29 5.26
C LEU A 283 8.40 17.67 6.61
N ASN A 284 7.11 17.41 6.82
CA ASN A 284 6.63 16.54 7.89
C ASN A 284 6.79 15.07 7.46
N VAL A 285 7.38 14.24 8.31
CA VAL A 285 7.71 12.84 7.96
C VAL A 285 7.07 11.87 8.92
N ILE A 286 6.23 11.00 8.38
CA ILE A 286 5.45 10.02 9.11
C ILE A 286 6.07 8.64 8.88
N THR A 287 6.68 8.08 9.92
CA THR A 287 7.34 6.76 9.91
C THR A 287 6.51 5.71 10.66
N THR A 288 7.10 4.56 10.94
CA THR A 288 6.42 3.45 11.63
C THR A 288 6.03 3.82 13.06
N THR A 289 6.81 4.64 13.77
CA THR A 289 6.49 5.01 15.16
C THR A 289 5.75 6.34 15.29
N SER A 290 5.41 7.00 14.17
CA SER A 290 4.53 8.18 14.18
C SER A 290 3.08 7.79 14.44
N ASP A 291 2.42 8.51 15.36
CA ASP A 291 0.98 8.35 15.62
C ASP A 291 0.13 8.92 14.48
N GLU A 292 0.64 9.91 13.74
CA GLU A 292 -0.12 10.49 12.64
C GLU A 292 -0.43 9.42 11.57
N TYR A 293 -1.70 9.41 11.18
CA TYR A 293 -2.23 8.53 10.14
C TYR A 293 -2.03 7.01 10.39
N ALA A 294 -1.78 6.60 11.64
CA ALA A 294 -1.48 5.22 12.00
C ALA A 294 -2.53 4.20 11.51
N THR A 295 -3.81 4.55 11.58
CA THR A 295 -4.92 3.64 11.21
C THR A 295 -5.46 3.84 9.79
N TYR A 296 -4.94 4.82 9.03
CA TYR A 296 -5.41 5.11 7.67
C TYR A 296 -4.71 4.27 6.60
N PHE A 297 -3.64 3.56 6.96
CA PHE A 297 -2.93 2.62 6.08
C PHE A 297 -2.88 1.26 6.75
N GLY A 298 -3.30 0.22 6.03
CA GLY A 298 -3.59 -1.07 6.65
C GLY A 298 -5.03 -1.16 7.18
N PHE A 299 -5.38 -2.33 7.68
CA PHE A 299 -6.69 -2.57 8.32
C PHE A 299 -6.49 -2.81 9.81
N THR A 300 -7.29 -2.15 10.63
CA THR A 300 -7.36 -2.43 12.06
C THR A 300 -7.98 -3.80 12.31
N GLU A 301 -7.70 -4.41 13.46
CA GLU A 301 -8.33 -5.67 13.84
C GLU A 301 -9.86 -5.62 13.74
N GLN A 302 -10.48 -4.54 14.21
CA GLN A 302 -11.93 -4.38 14.16
C GLN A 302 -12.46 -4.43 12.73
N GLU A 303 -11.80 -3.75 11.79
CA GLU A 303 -12.18 -3.75 10.37
C GLU A 303 -12.00 -5.14 9.74
N VAL A 304 -10.90 -5.84 10.07
CA VAL A 304 -10.66 -7.21 9.59
C VAL A 304 -11.72 -8.16 10.14
N PHE A 305 -12.07 -8.06 11.41
CA PHE A 305 -13.05 -8.93 12.04
C PHE A 305 -14.46 -8.70 11.50
N GLN A 306 -14.83 -7.44 11.24
CA GLN A 306 -16.08 -7.10 10.57
C GLN A 306 -16.12 -7.65 9.15
N ALA A 307 -15.02 -7.53 8.39
CA ALA A 307 -14.92 -8.10 7.06
C ALA A 307 -15.04 -9.64 7.08
N LEU A 308 -14.41 -10.32 8.05
CA LEU A 308 -14.57 -11.76 8.20
C LEU A 308 -16.03 -12.16 8.50
N GLU A 309 -16.75 -11.38 9.31
CA GLU A 309 -18.17 -11.60 9.58
C GLU A 309 -19.02 -11.43 8.32
N GLU A 310 -18.82 -10.34 7.56
CA GLU A 310 -19.53 -10.08 6.30
C GLU A 310 -19.38 -11.23 5.29
N PHE A 311 -18.20 -11.88 5.27
CA PHE A 311 -17.89 -13.00 4.38
C PHE A 311 -18.20 -14.37 4.97
N GLY A 312 -18.83 -14.46 6.15
CA GLY A 312 -19.22 -15.72 6.80
C GLY A 312 -18.04 -16.53 7.33
N LEU A 313 -16.95 -15.86 7.72
CA LEU A 313 -15.67 -16.44 8.20
C LEU A 313 -15.38 -16.06 9.66
N ALA A 314 -16.41 -15.78 10.45
CA ALA A 314 -16.26 -15.34 11.85
C ALA A 314 -15.48 -16.35 12.72
N ASP A 315 -15.55 -17.64 12.41
CA ASP A 315 -14.81 -18.71 13.10
C ASP A 315 -13.31 -18.74 12.76
N LYS A 316 -12.85 -17.90 11.82
CA LYS A 316 -11.46 -17.84 11.36
C LYS A 316 -10.64 -16.70 11.96
N LYS A 317 -11.22 -15.86 12.83
CA LYS A 317 -10.55 -14.68 13.42
C LYS A 317 -9.18 -15.02 14.04
N GLU A 318 -9.11 -16.04 14.89
CA GLU A 318 -7.85 -16.45 15.53
C GLU A 318 -6.80 -16.93 14.52
N LEU A 319 -7.22 -17.67 13.50
CA LEU A 319 -6.33 -18.15 12.44
C LEU A 319 -5.78 -17.00 11.59
N VAL A 320 -6.63 -16.03 11.26
CA VAL A 320 -6.27 -14.80 10.53
C VAL A 320 -5.34 -13.94 11.37
N LYS A 321 -5.62 -13.80 12.66
CA LYS A 321 -4.75 -13.09 13.61
C LYS A 321 -3.35 -13.70 13.61
N GLN A 322 -3.23 -15.01 13.86
CA GLN A 322 -1.92 -15.68 13.87
C GLN A 322 -1.09 -15.47 12.59
N TRP A 323 -1.74 -15.45 11.42
CA TRP A 323 -1.04 -15.35 10.14
C TRP A 323 -0.72 -13.93 9.71
N TYR A 324 -1.65 -13.00 9.91
CA TYR A 324 -1.65 -11.70 9.23
C TYR A 324 -1.55 -10.51 10.18
N ASP A 325 -1.77 -10.73 11.47
CA ASP A 325 -1.62 -9.70 12.50
C ASP A 325 -0.15 -9.42 12.81
N GLY A 326 0.13 -8.17 13.19
CA GLY A 326 1.36 -7.84 13.89
C GLY A 326 2.04 -6.58 13.43
N PHE A 327 1.45 -5.77 12.55
CA PHE A 327 2.04 -4.47 12.26
C PHE A 327 1.67 -3.48 13.37
N THR A 328 2.65 -2.70 13.80
CA THR A 328 2.47 -1.62 14.79
C THR A 328 2.78 -0.30 14.08
N PHE A 329 1.85 0.66 14.16
CA PHE A 329 2.08 2.03 13.70
C PHE A 329 1.76 3.04 14.80
N GLY A 330 2.73 3.87 15.18
CA GLY A 330 2.62 4.70 16.37
C GLY A 330 2.26 3.85 17.59
N ASN A 331 1.23 4.26 18.32
CA ASN A 331 0.66 3.54 19.45
C ASN A 331 -0.43 2.53 19.07
N HIS A 332 -0.70 2.32 17.78
CA HIS A 332 -1.69 1.36 17.32
C HIS A 332 -1.04 0.02 16.98
N THR A 333 -1.39 -0.99 17.77
CA THR A 333 -1.10 -2.39 17.49
C THR A 333 -2.21 -3.02 16.65
N ASP A 334 -1.98 -4.26 16.26
CA ASP A 334 -2.97 -5.09 15.56
C ASP A 334 -3.43 -4.52 14.21
N ILE A 335 -2.48 -3.96 13.44
CA ILE A 335 -2.70 -3.53 12.07
C ILE A 335 -2.35 -4.69 11.13
N TYR A 336 -3.21 -4.91 10.14
CA TYR A 336 -3.14 -5.99 9.17
C TYR A 336 -2.81 -5.45 7.78
N ASN A 337 -2.07 -6.26 7.02
CA ASN A 337 -1.77 -5.94 5.62
C ASN A 337 -3.02 -6.11 4.71
N PRO A 338 -3.47 -5.07 3.98
CA PRO A 338 -4.66 -5.13 3.13
C PRO A 338 -4.59 -6.19 2.04
N TRP A 339 -3.41 -6.43 1.47
CA TRP A 339 -3.23 -7.42 0.42
C TRP A 339 -3.39 -8.84 0.94
N SER A 340 -2.84 -9.15 2.11
CA SER A 340 -3.05 -10.45 2.75
C SER A 340 -4.51 -10.69 3.11
N ILE A 341 -5.18 -9.70 3.72
CA ILE A 341 -6.60 -9.83 4.10
C ILE A 341 -7.51 -10.00 2.88
N THR A 342 -7.36 -9.15 1.85
CA THR A 342 -8.18 -9.26 0.64
C THR A 342 -7.95 -10.59 -0.11
N ASN A 343 -6.71 -11.07 -0.19
CA ASN A 343 -6.44 -12.41 -0.76
C ASN A 343 -7.07 -13.52 0.09
N TYR A 344 -7.05 -13.40 1.41
CA TYR A 344 -7.68 -14.37 2.29
C TYR A 344 -9.20 -14.39 2.14
N LEU A 345 -9.86 -13.22 2.11
CA LEU A 345 -11.30 -13.10 1.92
C LEU A 345 -11.76 -13.71 0.58
N ASP A 346 -11.00 -13.45 -0.49
CA ASP A 346 -11.27 -14.01 -1.83
C ASP A 346 -11.04 -15.53 -1.88
N LYS A 347 -9.84 -15.98 -1.50
CA LYS A 347 -9.41 -17.38 -1.71
C LYS A 347 -9.86 -18.33 -0.60
N LYS A 348 -10.20 -17.81 0.57
CA LYS A 348 -10.56 -18.56 1.79
C LYS A 348 -9.49 -19.57 2.22
N LYS A 349 -8.23 -19.28 1.87
CA LYS A 349 -7.06 -20.10 2.15
C LYS A 349 -5.99 -19.24 2.75
N ILE A 350 -5.30 -19.81 3.74
CA ILE A 350 -4.12 -19.20 4.32
C ILE A 350 -2.95 -19.33 3.35
N GLY A 351 -2.09 -18.31 3.34
CA GLY A 351 -0.90 -18.24 2.52
C GLY A 351 -0.10 -16.97 2.79
N ALA A 352 1.18 -17.00 2.47
CA ALA A 352 2.10 -15.87 2.60
C ALA A 352 1.92 -14.85 1.45
N TYR A 353 0.72 -14.29 1.33
CA TYR A 353 0.30 -13.42 0.23
C TYR A 353 1.14 -12.15 0.10
N TRP A 354 1.45 -11.47 1.21
CA TRP A 354 2.24 -10.25 1.21
C TRP A 354 3.72 -10.56 0.99
N ALA A 355 4.25 -11.50 1.75
CA ALA A 355 5.67 -11.86 1.68
C ALA A 355 6.07 -12.44 0.31
N ALA A 356 5.14 -13.05 -0.42
CA ALA A 356 5.39 -13.51 -1.80
C ALA A 356 5.51 -12.37 -2.83
N THR A 357 5.13 -11.13 -2.49
CA THR A 357 5.18 -9.98 -3.42
C THR A 357 6.46 -9.15 -3.32
N SER A 358 7.33 -9.41 -2.35
CA SER A 358 8.54 -8.61 -2.15
C SER A 358 9.74 -9.16 -2.93
N SER A 359 10.40 -8.27 -3.69
CA SER A 359 11.76 -8.52 -4.18
C SER A 359 12.71 -8.34 -3.00
N ASN A 360 13.09 -9.44 -2.37
CA ASN A 360 13.94 -9.44 -1.18
C ASN A 360 15.44 -9.41 -1.52
N THR A 361 15.80 -9.08 -2.76
CA THR A 361 17.20 -9.12 -3.24
C THR A 361 18.11 -8.22 -2.41
N LEU A 362 17.70 -6.97 -2.16
CA LEU A 362 18.47 -6.02 -1.34
C LEU A 362 18.66 -6.54 0.09
N ILE A 363 17.58 -6.93 0.75
CA ILE A 363 17.63 -7.40 2.15
C ILE A 363 18.41 -8.70 2.28
N ASN A 364 18.22 -9.63 1.35
CA ASN A 364 18.98 -10.87 1.28
C ASN A 364 20.48 -10.57 1.17
N SER A 365 20.88 -9.70 0.24
CA SER A 365 22.28 -9.28 0.07
C SER A 365 22.83 -8.62 1.32
N LEU A 366 22.07 -7.72 1.95
CA LEU A 366 22.49 -7.01 3.16
C LEU A 366 22.70 -7.97 4.35
N ILE A 367 21.78 -8.90 4.60
CA ILE A 367 21.91 -9.88 5.70
C ILE A 367 23.04 -10.89 5.40
N GLN A 368 23.24 -11.30 4.15
CA GLN A 368 24.36 -12.19 3.81
C GLN A 368 25.72 -11.55 4.10
N GLN A 369 25.86 -10.27 3.76
CA GLN A 369 27.08 -9.48 3.93
C GLN A 369 27.23 -8.89 5.34
N SER A 370 26.19 -8.99 6.18
CA SER A 370 26.20 -8.43 7.53
C SER A 370 27.19 -9.16 8.45
N ALA A 371 27.58 -8.47 9.51
CA ALA A 371 28.39 -9.02 10.59
C ALA A 371 27.67 -10.15 11.35
N THR A 372 28.45 -10.93 12.10
CA THR A 372 27.98 -12.12 12.84
C THR A 372 26.92 -11.78 13.88
N ASP A 373 27.04 -10.65 14.56
CA ASP A 373 26.08 -10.17 15.58
C ASP A 373 24.67 -9.99 15.01
N MET A 374 24.56 -9.47 13.78
CA MET A 374 23.28 -9.36 13.10
C MET A 374 22.68 -10.74 12.79
N LYS A 375 23.51 -11.69 12.35
CA LYS A 375 23.07 -13.07 12.02
C LYS A 375 22.57 -13.80 13.27
N GLU A 376 23.25 -13.63 14.40
CA GLU A 376 22.82 -14.14 15.71
C GLU A 376 21.47 -13.54 16.13
N LYS A 377 21.28 -12.21 15.97
CA LYS A 377 19.99 -11.56 16.25
C LYS A 377 18.88 -12.05 15.32
N MET A 378 19.17 -12.29 14.05
CA MET A 378 18.21 -12.91 13.12
C MET A 378 17.82 -14.32 13.55
N GLU A 379 18.75 -15.11 14.10
CA GLU A 379 18.43 -16.42 14.67
C GLU A 379 17.47 -16.32 15.86
N ILE A 380 17.69 -15.36 16.77
CA ILE A 380 16.79 -15.08 17.89
C ILE A 380 15.39 -14.73 17.38
N LEU A 381 15.31 -13.85 16.37
CA LEU A 381 14.07 -13.46 15.71
C LEU A 381 13.32 -14.65 15.09
N LEU A 382 14.03 -15.58 14.42
CA LEU A 382 13.45 -16.79 13.85
C LEU A 382 12.90 -17.78 14.90
N GLN A 383 13.34 -17.66 16.16
CA GLN A 383 12.78 -18.39 17.30
C GLN A 383 11.57 -17.65 17.91
N GLU A 384 11.03 -16.64 17.22
CA GLU A 384 9.93 -15.78 17.66
C GLU A 384 10.20 -15.01 18.97
N LYS A 385 11.49 -14.83 19.30
CA LYS A 385 11.94 -14.04 20.43
C LYS A 385 12.18 -12.60 20.01
N GLU A 386 12.14 -11.70 20.98
CA GLU A 386 12.47 -10.30 20.79
C GLU A 386 13.99 -10.06 20.76
N ILE A 387 14.39 -9.03 20.05
CA ILE A 387 15.75 -8.47 20.12
C ILE A 387 15.68 -7.01 20.54
N LEU A 388 16.73 -6.58 21.21
CA LEU A 388 16.94 -5.19 21.57
C LEU A 388 18.06 -4.60 20.71
N VAL A 389 17.76 -3.50 20.01
CA VAL A 389 18.67 -2.79 19.10
C VAL A 389 18.44 -1.27 19.14
N THR A 390 19.42 -0.49 18.73
CA THR A 390 19.29 0.97 18.56
C THR A 390 19.71 1.35 17.14
N PHE A 391 18.95 2.22 16.49
CA PHE A 391 19.17 2.68 15.12
C PHE A 391 18.37 3.95 14.85
N ASP A 392 18.71 4.66 13.77
CA ASP A 392 17.90 5.76 13.24
C ASP A 392 16.81 5.18 12.31
N GLU A 393 15.54 5.48 12.58
CA GLU A 393 14.41 5.13 11.69
C GLU A 393 14.53 5.79 10.31
N GLN A 394 15.33 6.85 10.19
CA GLN A 394 15.65 7.47 8.92
C GLN A 394 16.74 6.66 8.23
N ILE A 395 16.44 6.12 7.05
CA ILE A 395 17.42 5.32 6.32
C ILE A 395 18.41 6.25 5.64
N VAL A 396 19.65 6.24 6.12
CA VAL A 396 20.78 6.78 5.37
C VAL A 396 21.30 5.65 4.47
N PHE A 397 20.81 5.59 3.23
CA PHE A 397 21.20 4.52 2.28
C PHE A 397 22.73 4.44 2.08
N GLU A 398 23.41 5.58 2.08
CA GLU A 398 24.88 5.67 2.03
C GLU A 398 25.56 4.94 3.20
N GLN A 399 24.87 4.81 4.34
CA GLN A 399 25.36 4.10 5.52
C GLN A 399 24.97 2.62 5.52
N LEU A 400 24.16 2.10 4.59
CA LEU A 400 23.78 0.68 4.59
C LEU A 400 24.96 -0.28 4.43
N GLN A 401 26.09 0.17 3.87
CA GLN A 401 27.34 -0.62 3.80
C GLN A 401 28.26 -0.42 5.02
N GLN A 402 28.08 0.65 5.79
CA GLN A 402 29.03 1.09 6.83
C GLN A 402 28.45 1.00 8.25
N ASP A 403 27.16 1.29 8.40
CA ASP A 403 26.42 1.22 9.65
C ASP A 403 25.63 -0.09 9.73
N LYS A 404 26.04 -0.93 10.69
CA LYS A 404 25.40 -2.21 11.01
C LYS A 404 23.94 -2.05 11.43
N ASN A 405 23.56 -0.87 11.92
CA ASN A 405 22.24 -0.60 12.46
C ASN A 405 21.22 -0.16 11.39
N ALA A 406 21.68 0.33 10.24
CA ALA A 406 20.81 0.78 9.15
C ALA A 406 19.95 -0.34 8.55
N ILE A 407 20.39 -1.60 8.65
CA ILE A 407 19.61 -2.75 8.17
C ILE A 407 18.36 -2.97 9.04
N TRP A 408 18.43 -2.73 10.37
CA TRP A 408 17.25 -2.81 11.24
C TRP A 408 16.19 -1.77 10.87
N SER A 409 16.63 -0.56 10.53
CA SER A 409 15.76 0.50 10.01
C SER A 409 15.03 0.08 8.73
N LEU A 410 15.76 -0.53 7.78
CA LEU A 410 15.17 -1.05 6.54
C LEU A 410 14.17 -2.20 6.81
N LEU A 411 14.51 -3.13 7.71
CA LEU A 411 13.65 -4.24 8.08
C LEU A 411 12.36 -3.77 8.75
N LEU A 412 12.44 -2.76 9.62
CA LEU A 412 11.30 -2.14 10.27
C LEU A 412 10.43 -1.37 9.26
N ALA A 413 11.02 -0.47 8.46
CA ALA A 413 10.29 0.33 7.47
C ALA A 413 9.61 -0.55 6.40
N SER A 414 10.23 -1.68 6.07
CA SER A 414 9.65 -2.68 5.15
C SER A 414 8.58 -3.55 5.81
N GLY A 415 8.32 -3.42 7.11
CA GLY A 415 7.30 -4.16 7.83
C GLY A 415 7.67 -5.62 8.16
N TYR A 416 8.94 -5.99 8.05
CA TYR A 416 9.40 -7.34 8.41
C TYR A 416 9.56 -7.53 9.92
N LEU A 417 9.83 -6.44 10.62
CA LEU A 417 9.87 -6.39 12.07
C LEU A 417 8.79 -5.45 12.56
N LYS A 418 8.29 -5.75 13.77
CA LYS A 418 7.37 -4.89 14.52
C LYS A 418 8.05 -4.39 15.79
N VAL A 419 7.68 -3.18 16.19
CA VAL A 419 8.08 -2.61 17.48
C VAL A 419 7.09 -3.09 18.54
N LEU A 420 7.63 -3.67 19.62
CA LEU A 420 6.86 -4.02 20.82
C LEU A 420 6.89 -2.89 21.83
N GLU A 421 8.06 -2.29 22.01
CA GLU A 421 8.31 -1.20 22.96
C GLU A 421 9.51 -0.37 22.49
N VAL A 422 9.51 0.92 22.83
CA VAL A 422 10.66 1.82 22.64
C VAL A 422 11.09 2.34 24.01
N GLU A 423 12.27 1.94 24.45
CA GLU A 423 12.91 2.47 25.65
C GLU A 423 13.73 3.71 25.32
N GLN A 424 13.67 4.73 26.17
CA GLN A 424 14.53 5.90 26.08
C GLN A 424 15.68 5.77 27.07
N ARG A 425 16.92 5.71 26.58
CA ARG A 425 18.11 5.46 27.40
C ARG A 425 19.10 6.62 27.38
N GLY A 426 19.78 6.82 28.51
CA GLY A 426 20.80 7.84 28.67
C GLY A 426 20.25 9.27 28.74
N ILE A 427 21.18 10.23 28.81
CA ILE A 427 20.84 11.67 28.95
C ILE A 427 20.22 12.22 27.66
N LEU A 428 20.63 11.68 26.51
CA LEU A 428 20.14 12.12 25.20
C LEU A 428 18.80 11.47 24.81
N LEU A 429 18.25 10.60 25.65
CA LEU A 429 17.04 9.80 25.35
C LEU A 429 17.21 9.10 24.00
N GLU A 430 18.27 8.30 23.89
CA GLU A 430 18.48 7.50 22.69
C GLU A 430 17.42 6.40 22.65
N PRO A 431 16.73 6.21 21.52
CA PRO A 431 15.70 5.20 21.40
C PRO A 431 16.32 3.81 21.23
N TRP A 432 15.82 2.87 22.03
CA TRP A 432 16.16 1.45 21.99
C TRP A 432 14.89 0.66 21.72
N TYR A 433 14.89 -0.07 20.62
CA TYR A 433 13.71 -0.74 20.08
C TYR A 433 13.71 -2.21 20.46
N HIS A 434 12.61 -2.66 21.04
CA HIS A 434 12.28 -4.07 21.17
C HIS A 434 11.59 -4.54 19.90
N LEU A 435 12.31 -5.30 19.09
CA LEU A 435 11.86 -5.77 17.80
C LEU A 435 11.53 -7.26 17.81
N LYS A 436 10.46 -7.63 17.11
CA LYS A 436 10.08 -9.02 16.86
C LYS A 436 9.71 -9.20 15.38
N ILE A 437 9.78 -10.43 14.87
CA ILE A 437 9.20 -10.76 13.55
C ILE A 437 7.71 -10.39 13.57
N THR A 438 7.27 -9.73 12.50
CA THR A 438 5.91 -9.19 12.41
C THR A 438 4.85 -10.28 12.59
N ASN A 439 4.91 -11.33 11.76
CA ASN A 439 3.90 -12.39 11.69
C ASN A 439 4.45 -13.66 11.01
N LEU A 440 3.58 -14.68 10.85
CA LEU A 440 3.96 -15.95 10.23
C LEU A 440 4.33 -15.84 8.75
N GLU A 441 3.82 -14.85 8.01
CA GLU A 441 4.25 -14.63 6.62
C GLU A 441 5.73 -14.29 6.57
N THR A 442 6.15 -13.34 7.41
CA THR A 442 7.55 -12.91 7.48
C THR A 442 8.46 -14.00 8.03
N LEU A 443 8.00 -14.74 9.05
CA LEU A 443 8.75 -15.87 9.60
C LEU A 443 9.01 -16.93 8.51
N GLY A 444 7.97 -17.29 7.75
CA GLY A 444 8.08 -18.22 6.63
C GLY A 444 9.03 -17.73 5.55
N MET A 445 8.97 -16.44 5.21
CA MET A 445 9.84 -15.79 4.22
C MET A 445 11.32 -15.88 4.61
N PHE A 446 11.66 -15.44 5.83
CA PHE A 446 13.05 -15.52 6.30
C PHE A 446 13.52 -16.95 6.43
N THR A 447 12.69 -17.84 6.95
CA THR A 447 13.02 -19.28 7.03
C THR A 447 13.36 -19.86 5.65
N GLY A 448 12.57 -19.52 4.62
CA GLY A 448 12.86 -19.91 3.23
C GLY A 448 14.15 -19.31 2.69
N MET A 449 14.37 -18.01 2.96
CA MET A 449 15.59 -17.29 2.59
C MET A 449 16.84 -17.96 3.17
N PHE A 450 16.90 -18.16 4.48
CA PHE A 450 18.06 -18.76 5.14
C PHE A 450 18.29 -20.22 4.71
N LYS A 451 17.22 -21.02 4.54
CA LYS A 451 17.34 -22.38 3.99
C LYS A 451 18.03 -22.38 2.63
N SER A 452 17.69 -21.44 1.74
CA SER A 452 18.28 -21.36 0.39
C SER A 452 19.81 -21.17 0.42
N TRP A 453 20.36 -20.49 1.43
CA TRP A 453 21.79 -20.26 1.55
C TRP A 453 22.57 -21.55 1.82
N PHE A 454 22.01 -22.44 2.64
CA PHE A 454 22.62 -23.74 2.93
C PHE A 454 22.55 -24.70 1.72
N PHE A 455 21.50 -24.61 0.90
CA PHE A 455 21.42 -25.40 -0.33
C PHE A 455 22.35 -24.88 -1.42
N ALA A 456 22.45 -23.56 -1.61
CA ALA A 456 23.37 -22.96 -2.58
C ALA A 456 24.86 -23.23 -2.23
N GLY A 457 25.20 -23.26 -0.94
CA GLY A 457 26.54 -23.60 -0.47
C GLY A 457 26.93 -25.07 -0.67
N ASN A 458 25.96 -25.99 -0.80
CA ASN A 458 26.23 -27.42 -1.00
C ASN A 458 26.41 -27.80 -2.48
N SER A 459 26.01 -26.95 -3.43
CA SER A 459 26.16 -27.20 -4.87
C SER A 459 27.56 -26.93 -5.43
N THR A 460 28.46 -26.29 -4.67
CA THR A 460 29.86 -26.03 -5.09
C THR A 460 30.88 -27.00 -4.48
N GLY A 461 30.43 -28.01 -3.72
CA GLY A 461 31.28 -28.94 -2.97
C GLY A 461 31.51 -30.32 -3.61
N GLY A 462 31.20 -30.51 -4.90
CA GLY A 462 31.33 -31.82 -5.52
C GLY A 462 31.40 -31.76 -7.04
N ILE A 463 32.59 -31.55 -7.58
CA ILE A 463 33.21 -32.26 -8.72
C ILE A 463 34.67 -31.78 -8.72
N ASN A 464 35.54 -32.55 -8.11
CA ASN A 464 36.96 -32.63 -8.44
C ASN A 464 37.41 -34.03 -8.04
N ALA A 465 36.89 -35.01 -8.78
CA ALA A 465 37.46 -36.35 -8.86
C ALA A 465 38.15 -36.45 -10.22
N ASP A 466 39.46 -36.26 -10.17
CA ASP A 466 40.45 -37.09 -10.85
C ASP A 466 40.21 -37.42 -12.33
N SER A 467 40.92 -36.70 -13.20
CA SER A 467 41.51 -37.32 -14.37
C SER A 467 42.76 -36.53 -14.77
N GLY A 468 43.92 -37.07 -14.43
CA GLY A 468 45.20 -36.54 -14.88
C GLY A 468 45.36 -36.60 -16.41
N LYS A 469 46.24 -35.73 -16.91
CA LYS A 469 47.29 -36.08 -17.89
C LYS A 469 48.21 -34.87 -18.11
N THR A 470 49.46 -35.10 -17.72
CA THR A 470 50.72 -34.69 -18.36
C THR A 470 50.55 -34.20 -19.81
N VAL A 471 50.95 -32.96 -20.12
CA VAL A 471 52.24 -32.51 -20.69
C VAL A 471 52.21 -30.98 -20.73
#